data_AF-A0A5K0Z8U5-F1
#
_entry.id   AF-A0A5K0Z8U5-F1
#
_cell.length_a   1.000
_cell.length_b   1.000
_cell.length_c   1.000
_cell.angle_alpha   90.00
_cell.angle_beta   90.00
_cell.angle_gamma   90.00
#
_symmetry.space_group_name_H-M   'P 1'
#
loop_
_entity.id
_entity.type
_entity.pdbx_description
1 polymer ?
#
loop_
_entity_poly.entity_id
_entity_poly.type
_entity_poly.pdbx_seq_one_letter_code
_entity_poly.pdbx_strand_id
1 'polypeptide(L)' 'GEYVVVNKHLLNDLTEMGLWSPSLKNKIIYENGSIQKIPEIPADLRSIY' A
#
# COMPACT_ATOMS: atom_id res chain seq x y z
N GLY A 1 -8.98 -19.13 -0.93
CA GLY A 1 -7.76 -18.32 -1.01
C GLY A 1 -8.17 -16.88 -0.87
N GLU A 2 -7.61 -16.18 0.11
CA GLU A 2 -7.88 -14.75 0.31
C GLU A 2 -7.06 -13.95 -0.70
N TYR A 3 -7.75 -13.33 -1.66
CA TYR A 3 -7.12 -12.46 -2.65
C TYR A 3 -7.09 -11.05 -2.07
N VAL A 4 -5.90 -10.58 -1.73
CA VAL A 4 -5.73 -9.18 -1.32
C VAL A 4 -5.81 -8.31 -2.57
N VAL A 5 -6.91 -7.56 -2.66
CA VAL A 5 -7.10 -6.57 -3.72
C VAL A 5 -6.44 -5.27 -3.26
N VAL A 6 -5.18 -5.10 -3.65
CA VAL A 6 -4.51 -3.80 -3.49
C VAL A 6 -5.10 -2.83 -4.51
N ASN A 7 -5.43 -1.61 -4.09
CA ASN A 7 -5.95 -0.59 -5.00
C ASN A 7 -4.90 -0.31 -6.10
N LYS A 8 -5.32 -0.41 -7.37
CA LYS A 8 -4.46 -0.21 -8.54
C LYS A 8 -3.88 1.21 -8.64
N HIS A 9 -4.62 2.22 -8.18
CA HIS A 9 -4.17 3.61 -8.20
C HIS A 9 -3.05 3.81 -7.18
N LEU A 10 -3.29 3.38 -5.95
CA LEU A 10 -2.29 3.30 -4.90
C LEU A 10 -1.04 2.52 -5.34
N LEU A 11 -1.21 1.37 -5.98
CA LEU A 11 -0.08 0.58 -6.49
C LEU A 11 0.77 1.39 -7.48
N ASN A 12 0.11 2.11 -8.39
CA ASN A 12 0.78 2.95 -9.38
C ASN A 12 1.52 4.10 -8.70
N ASP A 13 0.86 4.84 -7.80
CA ASP A 13 1.47 5.93 -7.03
C ASP A 13 2.68 5.45 -6.21
N LEU A 14 2.55 4.33 -5.50
CA LEU A 14 3.66 3.75 -4.74
C LEU A 14 4.82 3.35 -5.65
N THR A 15 4.52 2.83 -6.84
CA THR A 15 5.54 2.42 -7.82
C THR A 15 6.23 3.63 -8.44
N GLU A 16 5.48 4.67 -8.81
CA GLU A 16 6.02 5.92 -9.35
C GLU A 16 6.87 6.69 -8.34
N MET A 17 6.48 6.67 -7.06
CA MET A 17 7.27 7.26 -5.97
C MET A 17 8.49 6.42 -5.58
N GLY A 18 8.66 5.21 -6.14
CA GLY A 18 9.72 4.28 -5.74
C GLY A 18 9.56 3.72 -4.32
N LEU A 19 8.38 3.88 -3.71
CA LEU A 19 8.03 3.35 -2.39
C LEU A 19 7.57 1.89 -2.48
N TRP A 20 7.09 1.46 -3.65
CA TRP A 20 6.62 0.11 -3.85
C TRP A 20 7.74 -0.91 -3.66
N SER A 21 7.55 -1.79 -2.69
CA SER A 21 8.50 -2.84 -2.34
C SER A 21 7.78 -4.16 -2.02
N PRO A 22 8.42 -5.33 -2.21
CA PRO A 22 7.85 -6.62 -1.83
C PRO A 22 7.46 -6.67 -0.33
N SER A 23 8.27 -6.04 0.52
CA SER A 23 7.99 -5.88 1.95
C SER A 23 6.74 -5.05 2.22
N LEU A 24 6.55 -3.97 1.46
CA LEU A 24 5.37 -3.11 1.56
C LEU A 24 4.11 -3.86 1.16
N LYS A 25 4.16 -4.62 0.07
CA LYS A 25 3.06 -5.49 -0.37
C LYS A 25 2.64 -6.46 0.73
N ASN A 26 3.59 -7.12 1.38
CA ASN A 26 3.30 -8.04 2.48
C ASN A 26 2.66 -7.33 3.67
N LYS A 27 3.09 -6.09 4.00
CA LYS A 27 2.42 -5.29 5.03
C LYS A 27 0.99 -4.93 4.64
N ILE A 28 0.74 -4.54 3.39
CA ILE A 28 -0.62 -4.26 2.90
C ILE A 28 -1.50 -5.50 3.03
N ILE A 29 -0.98 -6.67 2.65
CA ILE A 29 -1.68 -7.96 2.79
C ILE A 29 -1.98 -8.25 4.27
N TYR A 30 -1.00 -8.08 5.14
CA TYR A 30 -1.13 -8.30 6.59
C TYR A 30 -2.18 -7.38 7.21
N GLU A 31 -2.21 -6.11 6.78
CA GLU A 31 -3.16 -5.10 7.23
C GLU A 31 -4.52 -5.17 6.49
N ASN A 32 -4.86 -6.32 5.86
CA ASN A 32 -6.13 -6.52 5.14
C ASN A 32 -6.40 -5.49 4.03
N GLY A 33 -5.34 -5.04 3.34
CA GLY A 33 -5.42 -4.00 2.31
C GLY A 33 -5.37 -2.57 2.86
N SER A 34 -5.27 -2.37 4.18
CA SER A 34 -5.17 -1.05 4.78
C SER A 34 -3.76 -0.50 4.70
N ILE A 35 -3.60 0.63 4.01
CA ILE A 35 -2.35 1.38 3.99
C ILE A 35 -2.19 2.35 5.16
N GLN A 36 -3.28 2.64 5.88
CA GLN A 36 -3.27 3.67 6.92
C GLN A 36 -2.33 3.33 8.07
N LYS A 37 -2.11 2.04 8.32
CA LYS A 37 -1.23 1.53 9.37
C LYS A 37 0.22 1.33 8.92
N ILE A 38 0.55 1.57 7.66
CA ILE A 38 1.86 1.22 7.10
C ILE A 38 2.81 2.43 7.19
N PRO A 39 3.76 2.47 8.15
CA PRO A 39 4.64 3.62 8.40
C PRO A 39 5.46 4.07 7.18
N GLU A 40 5.74 3.15 6.25
CA GLU A 40 6.50 3.43 5.02
C GLU A 40 5.75 4.30 4.01
N ILE A 41 4.42 4.35 4.07
CA ILE A 41 3.62 5.18 3.17
C ILE A 41 3.47 6.58 3.79
N PRO A 42 3.80 7.67 3.08
CA PRO A 42 3.66 9.02 3.61
C PRO A 42 2.22 9.34 3.99
N ALA A 43 2.05 10.20 5.01
CA ALA A 43 0.74 10.57 5.53
C ALA A 43 -0.15 11.22 4.45
N ASP A 44 0.44 12.00 3.54
CA ASP A 44 -0.26 12.55 2.38
C ASP A 44 -0.96 11.48 1.55
N LEU A 45 -0.27 10.37 1.23
CA LEU A 45 -0.86 9.26 0.47
C LEU A 45 -2.01 8.59 1.25
N ARG A 46 -1.80 8.34 2.55
CA ARG A 46 -2.82 7.72 3.43
C ARG A 46 -4.03 8.61 3.70
N SER A 47 -3.89 9.91 3.48
CA SER A 47 -5.00 10.84 3.63
C SER A 47 -5.88 10.87 2.37
N ILE A 48 -5.34 10.42 1.23
CA ILE A 48 -6.03 10.36 -0.05
C ILE A 48 -6.68 8.97 -0.26
N TYR A 49 -6.06 7.91 0.28
CA TYR A 49 -6.44 6.50 0.12
C TYR A 49 -6.74 5.80 1.44
#